data_AF-A0A520PQP8-F1
#
_entry.id   AF-A0A520PQP8-F1
#
_cell.length_a   1.000
_cell.length_b   1.000
_cell.length_c   1.000
_cell.angle_alpha   90.00
_cell.angle_beta   90.00
_cell.angle_gamma   90.00
#
_symmetry.space_group_name_H-M   'P 1'
#
loop_
_entity.id
_entity.type
_entity.pdbx_description
1 polymer ?
#
loop_
_entity_poly.entity_id
_entity_poly.type
_entity_poly.pdbx_seq_one_letter_code
_entity_poly.pdbx_strand_id
1 'polypeptide(L)'
;MCLVDTKLLKKYFGEKFLKKESRFQSYDFVENFLSNNFEEYQKDKNTNTITDRYLVKLGKFSKEELAFLILHSGYIPDDYEHDSSEETLHTKLTETLIFNWAKLIGFNSSELPTQKSSYEDITISDQKNTIVCDAKSFRLGRSQKSPNVKDTIKLADYEKWLVKHGKKGIGGLITFPSLHDWKKGSDVYQYVSNPDKKVLLLFYEHISFFLISNYKSKNLVDLINDYPNLFKGKSNDKSKYWEQIIKNLFEDKVKEFKEFDKLAKFINEENVKYKKKFLENNIIKAKNEIASLFKKYKKIDKLIEEITDTDSQISDKLFYNVKIIKHNKVTVDRIEKFRIE
;
A
#
# COMPACT_ATOMS: atom_id res chain seq x y z
N MET A 1 23.05 6.40 -9.61
CA MET A 1 21.75 6.35 -10.32
C MET A 1 21.69 4.98 -11.01
N CYS A 2 21.04 3.98 -10.40
CA CYS A 2 20.85 2.70 -11.08
C CYS A 2 20.00 2.95 -12.31
N LEU A 3 20.55 2.65 -13.49
CA LEU A 3 19.81 2.70 -14.74
C LEU A 3 18.65 1.70 -14.62
N VAL A 4 17.45 2.17 -14.96
CA VAL A 4 16.26 1.33 -15.08
C VAL A 4 16.60 0.20 -16.04
N ASP A 5 16.37 -1.06 -15.65
CA ASP A 5 16.48 -2.16 -16.60
C ASP A 5 15.27 -2.14 -17.53
N THR A 6 15.42 -1.42 -18.65
CA THR A 6 14.37 -1.23 -19.65
C THR A 6 13.96 -2.54 -20.31
N LYS A 7 14.86 -3.54 -20.36
CA LYS A 7 14.52 -4.87 -20.87
C LYS A 7 13.56 -5.57 -19.91
N LEU A 8 13.83 -5.51 -18.61
CA LEU A 8 12.95 -6.09 -17.60
C LEU A 8 11.60 -5.36 -17.50
N LEU A 9 11.60 -4.02 -17.55
CA LEU A 9 10.35 -3.26 -17.60
C LEU A 9 9.49 -3.69 -18.80
N LYS A 10 10.07 -3.76 -19.99
CA LYS A 10 9.32 -4.18 -21.20
C LYS A 10 8.83 -5.62 -21.06
N LYS A 11 9.65 -6.52 -20.51
CA LYS A 11 9.29 -7.94 -20.30
C LYS A 11 8.07 -8.10 -19.39
N TYR A 12 8.02 -7.39 -18.26
CA TYR A 12 6.99 -7.61 -17.24
C TYR A 12 5.80 -6.65 -17.31
N PHE A 13 6.01 -5.45 -17.83
CA PHE A 13 5.00 -4.39 -17.83
C PHE A 13 4.73 -3.77 -19.22
N GLY A 14 5.36 -4.28 -20.27
CA GLY A 14 5.19 -3.78 -21.64
C GLY A 14 5.86 -2.42 -21.89
N GLU A 15 5.59 -1.84 -23.05
CA GLU A 15 6.28 -0.62 -23.50
C GLU A 15 5.81 0.65 -22.79
N LYS A 16 4.56 0.67 -22.29
CA LYS A 16 3.96 1.85 -21.65
C LYS A 16 4.84 2.39 -20.52
N PHE A 17 5.30 1.51 -19.64
CA PHE A 17 6.06 1.91 -18.45
C PHE A 17 7.56 2.13 -18.70
N LEU A 18 8.03 2.04 -19.95
CA LEU A 18 9.37 2.55 -20.31
C LEU A 18 9.43 4.06 -20.14
N LYS A 19 8.32 4.76 -20.40
CA LYS A 19 8.19 6.20 -20.18
C LYS A 19 8.02 6.49 -18.69
N LYS A 20 8.83 7.41 -18.19
CA LYS A 20 8.84 7.80 -16.78
C LYS A 20 7.52 8.47 -16.37
N GLU A 21 6.96 9.26 -17.26
CA GLU A 21 5.70 9.97 -17.09
C GLU A 21 4.56 8.97 -16.85
N SER A 22 4.55 7.84 -17.57
CA SER A 22 3.54 6.79 -17.38
C SER A 22 3.68 6.07 -16.04
N ARG A 23 4.90 5.91 -15.51
CA ARG A 23 5.11 5.38 -14.16
C ARG A 23 4.62 6.36 -13.10
N PHE A 24 4.92 7.65 -13.25
CA PHE A 24 4.46 8.70 -12.34
C PHE A 24 2.94 8.84 -12.32
N GLN A 25 2.30 8.78 -13.49
CA GLN A 25 0.84 8.71 -13.59
C GLN A 25 0.24 7.52 -12.83
N SER A 26 0.94 6.38 -12.81
CA SER A 26 0.52 5.24 -12.00
C SER A 26 0.72 5.49 -10.51
N TYR A 27 1.86 6.04 -10.09
CA TYR A 27 2.14 6.38 -8.68
C TYR A 27 1.10 7.35 -8.08
N ASP A 28 0.52 8.22 -8.90
CA ASP A 28 -0.52 9.16 -8.47
C ASP A 28 -1.93 8.65 -8.75
N PHE A 29 -2.11 7.45 -9.29
CA PHE A 29 -3.42 7.01 -9.78
C PHE A 29 -4.48 6.94 -8.67
N VAL A 30 -4.15 6.36 -7.52
CA VAL A 30 -5.08 6.24 -6.39
C VAL A 30 -5.42 7.63 -5.83
N GLU A 31 -4.40 8.47 -5.63
CA GLU A 31 -4.54 9.86 -5.15
C GLU A 31 -5.38 10.73 -6.09
N ASN A 32 -5.12 10.65 -7.39
CA ASN A 32 -5.88 11.38 -8.41
C ASN A 32 -7.30 10.86 -8.51
N PHE A 33 -7.52 9.55 -8.42
CA PHE A 33 -8.86 8.98 -8.40
C PHE A 33 -9.64 9.50 -7.18
N LEU A 34 -9.04 9.43 -6.00
CA LEU A 34 -9.64 9.90 -4.76
C LEU A 34 -9.97 11.40 -4.86
N SER A 35 -9.00 12.23 -5.24
CA SER A 35 -9.18 13.69 -5.36
C SER A 35 -10.34 14.06 -6.28
N ASN A 36 -10.48 13.36 -7.42
CA ASN A 36 -11.56 13.60 -8.39
C ASN A 36 -12.94 13.14 -7.92
N ASN A 37 -13.04 12.31 -6.87
CA ASN A 37 -14.30 11.79 -6.35
C ASN A 37 -14.56 12.21 -4.89
N PHE A 38 -13.63 12.96 -4.27
CA PHE A 38 -13.65 13.20 -2.83
C PHE A 38 -14.77 14.14 -2.41
N GLU A 39 -15.02 15.21 -3.17
CA GLU A 39 -16.11 16.15 -2.87
C GLU A 39 -17.46 15.46 -2.84
N GLU A 40 -17.70 14.50 -3.75
CA GLU A 40 -18.93 13.73 -3.77
C GLU A 40 -19.00 12.78 -2.57
N TYR A 41 -17.91 12.06 -2.30
CA TYR A 41 -17.82 11.21 -1.11
C TYR A 41 -18.08 11.98 0.19
N GLN A 42 -17.62 13.22 0.31
CA GLN A 42 -17.84 14.02 1.52
C GLN A 42 -19.33 14.31 1.77
N LYS A 43 -20.18 14.30 0.74
CA LYS A 43 -21.62 14.59 0.86
C LYS A 43 -22.39 13.44 1.51
N ASP A 44 -22.11 12.20 1.10
CA ASP A 44 -22.92 11.04 1.47
C ASP A 44 -22.15 9.95 2.22
N LYS A 45 -20.80 10.05 2.28
CA LYS A 45 -19.89 9.05 2.82
C LYS A 45 -20.11 7.65 2.25
N ASN A 46 -20.63 7.57 1.02
CA ASN A 46 -21.00 6.31 0.39
C ASN A 46 -19.77 5.64 -0.22
N THR A 47 -19.13 4.81 0.61
CA THR A 47 -17.90 4.10 0.24
C THR A 47 -18.14 3.13 -0.92
N ASN A 48 -19.30 2.47 -0.99
CA ASN A 48 -19.60 1.49 -2.04
C ASN A 48 -19.64 2.12 -3.43
N THR A 49 -20.26 3.30 -3.55
CA THR A 49 -20.30 4.02 -4.82
C THR A 49 -18.88 4.39 -5.31
N ILE A 50 -18.00 4.77 -4.39
CA ILE A 50 -16.60 5.09 -4.72
C ILE A 50 -15.85 3.83 -5.15
N THR A 51 -16.02 2.71 -4.46
CA THR A 51 -15.37 1.44 -4.82
C THR A 51 -15.87 0.89 -6.15
N ASP A 52 -17.17 1.00 -6.44
CA ASP A 52 -17.75 0.57 -7.72
C ASP A 52 -17.18 1.36 -8.90
N ARG A 53 -17.08 2.69 -8.75
CA ARG A 53 -16.43 3.54 -9.77
C ARG A 53 -14.95 3.19 -9.94
N TYR A 54 -14.27 2.87 -8.85
CA TYR A 54 -12.88 2.46 -8.91
C TYR A 54 -12.72 1.16 -9.68
N LEU A 55 -13.56 0.15 -9.41
CA LEU A 55 -13.59 -1.10 -10.15
C LEU A 55 -13.86 -0.89 -11.65
N VAL A 56 -14.75 0.02 -12.02
CA VAL A 56 -14.98 0.39 -13.43
C VAL A 56 -13.72 1.00 -14.08
N LYS A 57 -12.93 1.77 -13.33
CA LYS A 57 -11.63 2.29 -13.83
C LYS A 57 -10.59 1.18 -13.95
N LEU A 58 -10.48 0.31 -12.95
CA LEU A 58 -9.57 -0.84 -12.96
C LEU A 58 -9.89 -1.81 -14.11
N GLY A 59 -11.16 -2.00 -14.46
CA GLY A 59 -11.57 -2.84 -15.58
C GLY A 59 -11.09 -2.36 -16.96
N LYS A 60 -10.54 -1.14 -17.06
CA LYS A 60 -9.95 -0.61 -18.30
C LYS A 60 -8.45 -0.87 -18.41
N PHE A 61 -7.82 -1.33 -17.33
CA PHE A 61 -6.39 -1.55 -17.28
C PHE A 61 -6.07 -2.93 -17.86
N SER A 62 -4.95 -3.02 -18.59
CA SER A 62 -4.35 -4.31 -18.91
C SER A 62 -3.88 -5.01 -17.64
N LYS A 63 -3.62 -6.31 -17.74
CA LYS A 63 -3.07 -7.11 -16.64
C LYS A 63 -1.75 -6.52 -16.13
N GLU A 64 -0.90 -6.07 -17.04
CA GLU A 64 0.40 -5.45 -16.76
C GLU A 64 0.23 -4.11 -16.03
N GLU A 65 -0.74 -3.29 -16.43
CA GLU A 65 -1.05 -2.03 -15.78
C GLU A 65 -1.59 -2.23 -14.36
N LEU A 66 -2.47 -3.22 -14.17
CA LEU A 66 -2.97 -3.60 -12.84
C LEU A 66 -1.83 -4.11 -11.95
N ALA A 67 -0.98 -4.98 -12.49
CA ALA A 67 0.16 -5.49 -11.73
C ALA A 67 1.15 -4.39 -11.34
N PHE A 68 1.43 -3.45 -12.25
CA PHE A 68 2.27 -2.30 -11.94
C PHE A 68 1.63 -1.44 -10.84
N LEU A 69 0.31 -1.21 -10.89
CA LEU A 69 -0.42 -0.46 -9.88
C LEU A 69 -0.39 -1.16 -8.50
N ILE A 70 -0.67 -2.47 -8.45
CA ILE A 70 -0.65 -3.28 -7.23
C ILE A 70 0.67 -3.11 -6.48
N LEU A 71 1.79 -3.15 -7.21
CA LEU A 71 3.15 -3.13 -6.67
C LEU A 71 3.39 -2.00 -5.66
N HIS A 72 2.80 -0.82 -5.90
CA HIS A 72 3.08 0.40 -5.13
C HIS A 72 1.86 1.02 -4.44
N SER A 73 0.66 0.44 -4.59
CA SER A 73 -0.57 1.02 -4.00
C SER A 73 -0.66 0.88 -2.48
N GLY A 74 0.17 0.05 -1.86
CA GLY A 74 0.24 -0.12 -0.40
C GLY A 74 0.86 1.05 0.38
N TYR A 75 1.22 2.14 -0.28
CA TYR A 75 1.83 3.32 0.36
C TYR A 75 0.83 4.45 0.48
N ILE A 76 0.42 4.76 1.71
CA ILE A 76 -0.51 5.87 1.98
C ILE A 76 0.21 7.20 1.73
N PRO A 77 -0.42 8.18 1.07
CA PRO A 77 0.15 9.51 0.87
C PRO A 77 0.48 10.18 2.21
N ASP A 78 1.70 10.70 2.33
CA ASP A 78 2.18 11.30 3.57
C ASP A 78 1.59 12.70 3.83
N ASP A 79 0.98 13.33 2.83
CA ASP A 79 0.27 14.61 2.95
C ASP A 79 -1.17 14.46 3.47
N TYR A 80 -1.71 13.23 3.53
CA TYR A 80 -2.98 12.97 4.20
C TYR A 80 -2.81 13.04 5.71
N GLU A 81 -3.66 13.82 6.37
CA GLU A 81 -3.74 13.90 7.82
C GLU A 81 -4.08 12.52 8.43
N HIS A 82 -3.61 12.28 9.65
CA HIS A 82 -3.89 11.03 10.35
C HIS A 82 -5.38 10.88 10.65
N ASP A 83 -5.91 9.67 10.46
CA ASP A 83 -7.30 9.30 10.67
C ASP A 83 -8.30 10.10 9.79
N SER A 84 -7.81 10.69 8.70
CA SER A 84 -8.64 11.46 7.80
C SER A 84 -9.55 10.59 6.92
N SER A 85 -10.54 11.23 6.31
CA SER A 85 -11.41 10.57 5.31
C SER A 85 -10.63 10.15 4.07
N GLU A 86 -9.61 10.92 3.68
CA GLU A 86 -8.68 10.61 2.58
C GLU A 86 -7.87 9.36 2.89
N GLU A 87 -7.26 9.28 4.09
CA GLU A 87 -6.54 8.08 4.53
C GLU A 87 -7.46 6.85 4.52
N THR A 88 -8.64 6.97 5.13
CA THR A 88 -9.63 5.90 5.22
C THR A 88 -10.07 5.41 3.84
N LEU A 89 -10.29 6.32 2.89
CA LEU A 89 -10.64 5.94 1.52
C LEU A 89 -9.46 5.35 0.77
N HIS A 90 -8.25 5.86 0.94
CA HIS A 90 -7.07 5.32 0.29
C HIS A 90 -6.84 3.86 0.68
N THR A 91 -6.94 3.53 1.98
CA THR A 91 -6.85 2.14 2.43
C THR A 91 -7.95 1.30 1.80
N LYS A 92 -9.19 1.81 1.74
CA LYS A 92 -10.31 1.10 1.12
C LYS A 92 -10.14 0.86 -0.39
N LEU A 93 -9.53 1.80 -1.11
CA LEU A 93 -9.21 1.63 -2.53
C LEU A 93 -8.09 0.60 -2.73
N THR A 94 -7.14 0.52 -1.80
CA THR A 94 -6.13 -0.54 -1.77
C THR A 94 -6.76 -1.91 -1.53
N GLU A 95 -7.69 -2.02 -0.59
CA GLU A 95 -8.49 -3.23 -0.39
C GLU A 95 -9.25 -3.62 -1.67
N THR A 96 -9.89 -2.64 -2.32
CA THR A 96 -10.64 -2.83 -3.57
C THR A 96 -9.74 -3.33 -4.71
N LEU A 97 -8.50 -2.85 -4.78
CA LEU A 97 -7.52 -3.31 -5.76
C LEU A 97 -7.13 -4.78 -5.54
N ILE A 98 -6.93 -5.19 -4.29
CA ILE A 98 -6.62 -6.59 -3.94
C ILE A 98 -7.84 -7.50 -4.12
N PHE A 99 -9.04 -7.01 -3.84
CA PHE A 99 -10.28 -7.69 -4.20
C PHE A 99 -10.38 -7.93 -5.71
N ASN A 100 -10.07 -6.93 -6.54
CA ASN A 100 -10.06 -7.07 -7.99
C ASN A 100 -9.01 -8.12 -8.45
N TRP A 101 -7.81 -8.08 -7.85
CA TRP A 101 -6.79 -9.11 -8.09
C TRP A 101 -7.29 -10.52 -7.76
N ALA A 102 -7.95 -10.71 -6.61
CA ALA A 102 -8.51 -11.99 -6.19
C ALA A 102 -9.51 -12.55 -7.21
N LYS A 103 -10.41 -11.70 -7.73
CA LYS A 103 -11.33 -12.07 -8.82
C LYS A 103 -10.57 -12.49 -10.08
N LEU A 104 -9.57 -11.71 -10.51
CA LEU A 104 -8.80 -11.97 -11.74
C LEU A 104 -8.02 -13.31 -11.71
N ILE A 105 -7.59 -13.75 -10.53
CA ILE A 105 -6.90 -15.03 -10.39
C ILE A 105 -7.86 -16.23 -10.25
N GLY A 106 -9.18 -15.99 -10.14
CA GLY A 106 -10.21 -17.03 -10.17
C GLY A 106 -11.06 -17.18 -8.90
N PHE A 107 -10.90 -16.32 -7.90
CA PHE A 107 -11.79 -16.31 -6.72
C PHE A 107 -13.06 -15.48 -7.02
N ASN A 108 -13.88 -15.99 -7.94
CA ASN A 108 -15.03 -15.26 -8.51
C ASN A 108 -16.15 -14.93 -7.51
N SER A 109 -16.16 -15.54 -6.32
CA SER A 109 -17.12 -15.27 -5.24
C SER A 109 -16.51 -14.48 -4.09
N SER A 110 -15.39 -13.78 -4.34
CA SER A 110 -14.83 -12.84 -3.37
C SER A 110 -15.80 -11.70 -3.06
N GLU A 111 -15.70 -11.11 -1.87
CA GLU A 111 -16.54 -10.03 -1.37
C GLU A 111 -15.69 -8.93 -0.70
N LEU A 112 -16.21 -7.70 -0.69
CA LEU A 112 -15.68 -6.59 0.10
C LEU A 112 -16.66 -6.33 1.26
N PRO A 113 -16.38 -6.86 2.47
CA PRO A 113 -17.20 -6.57 3.64
C PRO A 113 -17.39 -5.06 3.84
N THR A 114 -18.63 -4.68 4.18
CA THR A 114 -19.03 -3.29 4.45
C THR A 114 -18.90 -2.93 5.93
N GLN A 115 -18.79 -3.92 6.81
CA GLN A 115 -18.64 -3.73 8.26
C GLN A 115 -17.17 -3.56 8.62
N LYS A 116 -16.82 -2.46 9.28
CA LYS A 116 -15.42 -2.13 9.63
C LYS A 116 -14.88 -2.87 10.85
N SER A 117 -15.71 -3.16 11.86
CA SER A 117 -15.24 -3.76 13.11
C SER A 117 -15.43 -5.27 13.11
N SER A 118 -14.39 -6.00 13.50
CA SER A 118 -14.43 -7.47 13.67
C SER A 118 -14.65 -8.27 12.39
N TYR A 119 -14.43 -7.70 11.21
CA TYR A 119 -14.41 -8.39 9.92
C TYR A 119 -13.06 -8.20 9.23
N GLU A 120 -12.74 -9.12 8.34
CA GLU A 120 -11.64 -8.99 7.41
C GLU A 120 -11.90 -7.88 6.38
N ASP A 121 -10.85 -7.36 5.76
CA ASP A 121 -10.99 -6.32 4.74
C ASP A 121 -11.57 -6.86 3.44
N ILE A 122 -11.19 -8.11 3.11
CA ILE A 122 -11.58 -8.80 1.87
C ILE A 122 -11.82 -10.27 2.17
N THR A 123 -12.98 -10.77 1.78
CA THR A 123 -13.25 -12.22 1.76
C THR A 123 -12.85 -12.74 0.38
N ILE A 124 -11.77 -13.52 0.28
CA ILE A 124 -11.30 -14.11 -0.98
C ILE A 124 -11.91 -15.51 -1.12
N SER A 125 -12.79 -15.73 -2.10
CA SER A 125 -13.57 -16.99 -2.17
C SER A 125 -13.91 -17.46 -3.57
N ASP A 126 -13.91 -18.78 -3.75
CA ASP A 126 -14.41 -19.51 -4.93
C ASP A 126 -15.66 -20.37 -4.60
N GLN A 127 -16.31 -20.07 -3.46
CA GLN A 127 -17.42 -20.81 -2.82
C GLN A 127 -17.02 -22.13 -2.13
N LYS A 128 -15.87 -22.71 -2.46
CA LYS A 128 -15.35 -23.95 -1.87
C LYS A 128 -14.29 -23.64 -0.82
N ASN A 129 -13.38 -22.74 -1.16
CA ASN A 129 -12.27 -22.25 -0.36
C ASN A 129 -12.50 -20.77 -0.07
N THR A 130 -12.23 -20.38 1.17
CA THR A 130 -12.32 -19.00 1.63
C THR A 130 -11.06 -18.63 2.40
N ILE A 131 -10.44 -17.54 1.99
CA ILE A 131 -9.26 -16.96 2.61
C ILE A 131 -9.68 -15.58 3.12
N VAL A 132 -9.47 -15.34 4.42
CA VAL A 132 -9.74 -14.02 5.02
C VAL A 132 -8.50 -13.15 4.83
N CYS A 133 -8.66 -11.95 4.25
CA CYS A 133 -7.54 -11.12 3.85
C CYS A 133 -7.58 -9.76 4.55
N ASP A 134 -6.41 -9.32 5.00
CA ASP A 134 -6.14 -8.01 5.60
C ASP A 134 -5.12 -7.28 4.71
N ALA A 135 -5.50 -6.12 4.18
CA ALA A 135 -4.69 -5.38 3.23
C ALA A 135 -3.97 -4.22 3.94
N LYS A 136 -2.70 -4.42 4.25
CA LYS A 136 -1.92 -3.45 5.00
C LYS A 136 -1.39 -2.35 4.09
N SER A 137 -1.64 -1.11 4.50
CA SER A 137 -1.05 0.07 3.87
C SER A 137 -0.31 0.89 4.92
N PHE A 138 0.83 1.49 4.55
CA PHE A 138 1.62 2.32 5.45
C PHE A 138 2.17 3.55 4.73
N ARG A 139 2.26 4.66 5.47
CA ARG A 139 2.95 5.87 5.02
C ARG A 139 4.46 5.65 4.91
N LEU A 140 5.10 6.18 3.87
CA LEU A 140 6.54 6.09 3.71
C LEU A 140 7.27 6.82 4.85
N GLY A 141 6.75 7.98 5.28
CA GLY A 141 7.26 8.79 6.39
C GLY A 141 6.90 8.30 7.79
N ARG A 142 6.48 7.04 7.97
CA ARG A 142 6.29 6.45 9.31
C ARG A 142 7.58 6.58 10.15
N SER A 143 7.42 6.85 11.45
CA SER A 143 8.51 7.08 12.42
C SER A 143 9.45 5.89 12.67
N GLN A 144 9.13 4.72 12.13
CA GLN A 144 9.91 3.48 12.28
C GLN A 144 10.07 2.77 10.93
N LYS A 145 11.16 2.03 10.77
CA LYS A 145 11.40 1.19 9.58
C LYS A 145 10.28 0.17 9.40
N SER A 146 9.92 -0.55 10.45
CA SER A 146 8.91 -1.60 10.40
C SER A 146 7.82 -1.33 11.43
N PRO A 147 6.56 -1.69 11.15
CA PRO A 147 5.46 -1.51 12.09
C PRO A 147 5.61 -2.45 13.29
N ASN A 148 4.87 -2.15 14.36
CA ASN A 148 4.77 -3.08 15.46
C ASN A 148 4.04 -4.35 14.99
N VAL A 149 4.34 -5.48 15.63
CA VAL A 149 3.74 -6.77 15.29
C VAL A 149 2.20 -6.70 15.31
N LYS A 150 1.63 -6.05 16.33
CA LYS A 150 0.17 -5.83 16.47
C LYS A 150 -0.47 -5.00 15.36
N ASP A 151 0.32 -4.16 14.69
CA ASP A 151 -0.15 -3.30 13.57
C ASP A 151 -0.11 -4.10 12.25
N THR A 152 0.60 -5.24 12.23
CA THR A 152 0.72 -6.12 11.07
C THR A 152 -0.25 -7.28 11.13
N ILE A 153 -0.34 -7.94 12.27
CA ILE A 153 -1.11 -9.17 12.42
C ILE A 153 -1.77 -9.23 13.80
N LYS A 154 -3.05 -9.58 13.79
CA LYS A 154 -3.85 -9.89 14.97
C LYS A 154 -4.40 -11.29 14.82
N LEU A 155 -3.60 -12.31 15.18
CA LEU A 155 -3.96 -13.72 14.96
C LEU A 155 -5.35 -14.09 15.52
N ALA A 156 -5.72 -13.53 16.68
CA ALA A 156 -7.03 -13.77 17.28
C ALA A 156 -8.20 -13.28 16.40
N ASP A 157 -7.99 -12.22 15.61
CA ASP A 157 -9.02 -11.72 14.70
C ASP A 157 -9.15 -12.64 13.47
N TYR A 158 -8.05 -13.12 12.92
CA TYR A 158 -8.05 -14.11 11.83
C TYR A 158 -8.83 -15.39 12.21
N GLU A 159 -8.63 -15.90 13.42
CA GLU A 159 -9.38 -17.06 13.91
C GLU A 159 -10.88 -16.78 13.97
N LYS A 160 -11.28 -15.62 14.49
CA LYS A 160 -12.69 -15.22 14.54
C LYS A 160 -13.28 -15.05 13.15
N TRP A 161 -12.56 -14.47 12.21
CA TRP A 161 -13.01 -14.29 10.82
C TRP A 161 -13.20 -15.64 10.13
N LEU A 162 -12.23 -16.56 10.28
CA LEU A 162 -12.31 -17.91 9.70
C LEU A 162 -13.50 -18.71 10.21
N VAL A 163 -13.83 -18.62 11.50
CA VAL A 163 -14.99 -19.32 12.08
C VAL A 163 -16.30 -18.93 11.38
N LYS A 164 -16.46 -17.69 10.94
CA LYS A 164 -17.66 -17.22 10.21
C LYS A 164 -17.86 -17.95 8.87
N HIS A 165 -16.78 -18.45 8.28
CA HIS A 165 -16.79 -19.16 7.00
C HIS A 165 -16.84 -20.70 7.16
N GLY A 166 -16.89 -21.18 8.41
CA GLY A 166 -16.99 -22.61 8.73
C GLY A 166 -15.91 -23.45 8.06
N LYS A 167 -16.30 -24.60 7.51
CA LYS A 167 -15.36 -25.53 6.84
C LYS A 167 -14.74 -25.00 5.55
N LYS A 168 -15.27 -23.89 5.00
CA LYS A 168 -14.74 -23.27 3.78
C LYS A 168 -13.55 -22.36 4.10
N GLY A 169 -13.43 -21.86 5.33
CA GLY A 169 -12.30 -21.05 5.77
C GLY A 169 -11.02 -21.89 5.85
N ILE A 170 -10.07 -21.67 4.94
CA ILE A 170 -8.85 -22.48 4.85
C ILE A 170 -7.61 -21.79 5.43
N GLY A 171 -7.61 -20.46 5.57
CA GLY A 171 -6.47 -19.71 6.08
C GLY A 171 -6.60 -18.19 5.90
N GLY A 172 -5.54 -17.48 6.29
CA GLY A 172 -5.48 -16.02 6.20
C GLY A 172 -4.49 -15.53 5.15
N LEU A 173 -4.69 -14.31 4.66
CA LEU A 173 -3.74 -13.57 3.84
C LEU A 173 -3.50 -12.18 4.46
N ILE A 174 -2.25 -11.75 4.48
CA ILE A 174 -1.82 -10.38 4.74
C ILE A 174 -1.14 -9.91 3.46
N THR A 175 -1.67 -8.86 2.83
CA THR A 175 -0.93 -8.14 1.78
C THR A 175 -0.21 -6.95 2.41
N PHE A 176 1.05 -6.73 2.05
CA PHE A 176 1.93 -5.85 2.83
C PHE A 176 2.94 -5.09 1.96
N PRO A 177 3.28 -3.82 2.27
CA PRO A 177 4.26 -3.07 1.52
C PRO A 177 5.69 -3.41 1.95
N SER A 178 6.51 -3.91 1.02
CA SER A 178 7.84 -4.47 1.30
C SER A 178 8.82 -3.48 1.95
N LEU A 179 8.70 -2.17 1.69
CA LEU A 179 9.59 -1.15 2.28
C LEU A 179 9.45 -1.01 3.81
N HIS A 180 8.40 -1.60 4.38
CA HIS A 180 8.10 -1.67 5.81
C HIS A 180 8.47 -3.01 6.46
N ASP A 181 9.06 -3.93 5.71
CA ASP A 181 9.51 -5.21 6.24
C ASP A 181 10.62 -5.07 7.29
N TRP A 182 10.76 -6.08 8.15
CA TRP A 182 11.76 -6.15 9.21
C TRP A 182 13.14 -6.49 8.61
N LYS A 183 14.17 -5.75 9.03
CA LYS A 183 15.56 -5.98 8.59
C LYS A 183 16.13 -7.32 9.10
N LYS A 184 15.66 -7.79 10.25
CA LYS A 184 16.06 -9.05 10.90
C LYS A 184 14.80 -9.88 11.19
N GLY A 185 14.97 -11.01 11.86
CA GLY A 185 13.84 -11.78 12.38
C GLY A 185 12.90 -10.95 13.26
N SER A 186 11.61 -11.30 13.25
CA SER A 186 10.52 -10.61 13.94
C SER A 186 9.46 -11.62 14.35
N ASP A 187 8.70 -11.34 15.41
CA ASP A 187 7.59 -12.20 15.84
C ASP A 187 6.49 -12.32 14.78
N VAL A 188 6.40 -11.36 13.85
CA VAL A 188 5.54 -11.51 12.66
C VAL A 188 5.86 -12.82 11.95
N TYR A 189 7.15 -13.13 11.73
CA TYR A 189 7.55 -14.38 11.08
C TYR A 189 7.20 -15.61 11.92
N GLN A 190 7.23 -15.52 13.25
CA GLN A 190 6.76 -16.63 14.10
C GLN A 190 5.26 -16.88 13.91
N TYR A 191 4.47 -15.83 13.72
CA TYR A 191 3.03 -15.95 13.51
C TYR A 191 2.69 -16.47 12.12
N VAL A 192 3.34 -15.95 11.08
CA VAL A 192 3.07 -16.36 9.70
C VAL A 192 3.73 -17.69 9.32
N SER A 193 4.68 -18.20 10.11
CA SER A 193 5.20 -19.58 9.96
C SER A 193 4.46 -20.59 10.85
N ASN A 194 3.38 -20.19 11.53
CA ASN A 194 2.64 -21.10 12.39
C ASN A 194 1.79 -22.07 11.53
N PRO A 195 2.09 -23.39 11.53
CA PRO A 195 1.39 -24.37 10.69
C PRO A 195 -0.09 -24.50 11.01
N ASP A 196 -0.49 -24.23 12.26
CA ASP A 196 -1.88 -24.37 12.70
C ASP A 196 -2.76 -23.19 12.29
N LYS A 197 -2.16 -22.00 12.11
CA LYS A 197 -2.89 -20.76 11.84
C LYS A 197 -3.00 -20.44 10.35
N LYS A 198 -2.05 -20.94 9.53
CA LYS A 198 -2.09 -20.83 8.06
C LYS A 198 -2.33 -19.40 7.56
N VAL A 199 -1.66 -18.43 8.19
CA VAL A 199 -1.73 -17.02 7.78
C VAL A 199 -0.54 -16.71 6.89
N LEU A 200 -0.82 -16.46 5.63
CA LEU A 200 0.17 -16.13 4.61
C LEU A 200 0.44 -14.63 4.56
N LEU A 201 1.71 -14.24 4.54
CA LEU A 201 2.16 -12.87 4.29
C LEU A 201 2.74 -12.80 2.89
N LEU A 202 2.20 -11.91 2.06
CA LEU A 202 2.74 -11.61 0.74
C LEU A 202 2.97 -10.11 0.61
N PHE A 203 4.09 -9.74 -0.01
CA PHE A 203 4.27 -8.36 -0.41
C PHE A 203 3.51 -8.04 -1.69
N TYR A 204 3.18 -6.78 -1.90
CA TYR A 204 2.49 -6.32 -3.11
C TYR A 204 3.25 -6.67 -4.41
N GLU A 205 4.58 -6.77 -4.36
CA GLU A 205 5.42 -7.25 -5.46
C GLU A 205 5.17 -8.74 -5.75
N HIS A 206 4.95 -9.56 -4.72
CA HIS A 206 4.59 -10.98 -4.90
C HIS A 206 3.21 -11.10 -5.56
N ILE A 207 2.25 -10.28 -5.13
CA ILE A 207 0.90 -10.21 -5.71
C ILE A 207 0.95 -9.76 -7.19
N SER A 208 1.78 -8.74 -7.48
CA SER A 208 2.04 -8.24 -8.83
C SER A 208 2.62 -9.33 -9.74
N PHE A 209 3.68 -10.00 -9.29
CA PHE A 209 4.29 -11.11 -10.03
C PHE A 209 3.31 -12.27 -10.23
N PHE A 210 2.53 -12.62 -9.20
CA PHE A 210 1.52 -13.68 -9.26
C PHE A 210 0.55 -13.42 -10.42
N LEU A 211 0.08 -12.18 -10.57
CA LEU A 211 -0.84 -11.77 -11.62
C LEU A 211 -0.20 -11.88 -13.02
N ILE A 212 0.95 -11.24 -13.26
CA ILE A 212 1.56 -11.21 -14.60
C ILE A 212 2.02 -12.59 -15.07
N SER A 213 2.44 -13.44 -14.12
CA SER A 213 2.89 -14.82 -14.37
C SER A 213 1.74 -15.81 -14.55
N ASN A 214 0.49 -15.35 -14.55
CA ASN A 214 -0.74 -16.12 -14.79
C ASN A 214 -1.03 -17.21 -13.76
N TYR A 215 -0.53 -17.09 -12.53
CA TYR A 215 -0.92 -17.99 -11.45
C TYR A 215 -2.42 -17.82 -11.14
N LYS A 216 -3.05 -18.89 -10.67
CA LYS A 216 -4.50 -18.97 -10.44
C LYS A 216 -4.80 -19.24 -8.97
N SER A 217 -6.07 -19.07 -8.59
CA SER A 217 -6.57 -19.30 -7.24
C SER A 217 -6.10 -20.64 -6.66
N LYS A 218 -6.04 -21.69 -7.48
CA LYS A 218 -5.53 -23.01 -7.11
C LYS A 218 -4.12 -22.96 -6.52
N ASN A 219 -3.19 -22.18 -7.07
CA ASN A 219 -1.82 -22.07 -6.54
C ASN A 219 -1.81 -21.52 -5.11
N LEU A 220 -2.69 -20.56 -4.80
CA LEU A 220 -2.80 -19.99 -3.46
C LEU A 220 -3.48 -20.97 -2.49
N VAL A 221 -4.53 -21.66 -2.94
CA VAL A 221 -5.24 -22.69 -2.17
C VAL A 221 -4.30 -23.85 -1.83
N ASP A 222 -3.55 -24.34 -2.81
CA ASP A 222 -2.61 -25.46 -2.63
C ASP A 222 -1.51 -25.05 -1.64
N LEU A 223 -0.93 -23.85 -1.77
CA LEU A 223 0.07 -23.34 -0.81
C LEU A 223 -0.50 -23.30 0.63
N ILE A 224 -1.68 -22.71 0.83
CA ILE A 224 -2.29 -22.58 2.16
C ILE A 224 -2.64 -23.95 2.76
N ASN A 225 -3.11 -24.89 1.95
CA ASN A 225 -3.39 -26.24 2.41
C ASN A 225 -2.11 -27.00 2.80
N ASP A 226 -1.00 -26.73 2.12
CA ASP A 226 0.30 -27.36 2.38
C ASP A 226 1.10 -26.69 3.52
N TYR A 227 0.63 -25.60 4.12
CA TYR A 227 1.32 -24.89 5.21
C TYR A 227 1.91 -25.79 6.32
N PRO A 228 1.19 -26.83 6.82
CA PRO A 228 1.73 -27.74 7.83
C PRO A 228 2.94 -28.57 7.36
N ASN A 229 3.10 -28.77 6.05
CA ASN A 229 4.27 -29.43 5.49
C ASN A 229 5.41 -28.44 5.26
N LEU A 230 5.09 -27.20 4.87
CA LEU A 230 6.06 -26.11 4.65
C LEU A 230 6.77 -25.70 5.94
N PHE A 231 6.03 -25.65 7.05
CA PHE A 231 6.53 -25.20 8.34
C PHE A 231 6.35 -26.29 9.40
N LYS A 232 7.45 -26.77 9.98
CA LYS A 232 7.43 -27.74 11.09
C LYS A 232 7.17 -27.11 12.46
N GLY A 233 7.05 -25.79 12.51
CA GLY A 233 6.82 -25.02 13.71
C GLY A 233 7.05 -23.53 13.47
N LYS A 234 6.78 -22.72 14.49
CA LYS A 234 7.00 -21.28 14.47
C LYS A 234 8.50 -20.97 14.35
N SER A 235 8.83 -20.00 13.51
CA SER A 235 10.19 -19.53 13.25
C SER A 235 10.23 -18.02 13.14
N ASN A 236 11.16 -17.36 13.84
CA ASN A 236 11.43 -15.93 13.65
C ASN A 236 12.36 -15.66 12.45
N ASP A 237 12.82 -16.69 11.75
CA ASP A 237 13.75 -16.57 10.63
C ASP A 237 13.02 -16.13 9.35
N LYS A 238 13.15 -14.84 9.06
CA LYS A 238 12.65 -14.19 7.84
C LYS A 238 13.11 -14.89 6.57
N SER A 239 14.39 -15.24 6.49
CA SER A 239 14.97 -15.79 5.25
C SER A 239 14.38 -17.16 4.96
N LYS A 240 14.24 -18.01 5.99
CA LYS A 240 13.57 -19.31 5.86
C LYS A 240 12.10 -19.17 5.47
N TYR A 241 11.39 -18.19 6.04
CA TYR A 241 10.00 -17.93 5.65
C TYR A 241 9.90 -17.63 4.15
N TRP A 242 10.66 -16.64 3.68
CA TRP A 242 10.60 -16.25 2.27
C TRP A 242 11.11 -17.34 1.33
N GLU A 243 12.14 -18.11 1.72
CA GLU A 243 12.59 -19.25 0.94
C GLU A 243 11.45 -20.26 0.73
N GLN A 244 10.73 -20.63 1.80
CA GLN A 244 9.62 -21.56 1.70
C GLN A 244 8.46 -21.00 0.88
N ILE A 245 8.05 -19.76 1.13
CA ILE A 245 6.92 -19.15 0.39
C ILE A 245 7.26 -18.98 -1.09
N ILE A 246 8.41 -18.39 -1.42
CA ILE A 246 8.80 -18.14 -2.82
C ILE A 246 8.94 -19.46 -3.58
N LYS A 247 9.58 -20.47 -2.98
CA LYS A 247 9.79 -21.77 -3.61
C LYS A 247 8.46 -22.47 -3.93
N ASN A 248 7.51 -22.44 -3.01
CA ASN A 248 6.25 -23.20 -3.17
C ASN A 248 5.14 -22.40 -3.85
N LEU A 249 5.19 -21.06 -3.83
CA LEU A 249 4.24 -20.22 -4.54
C LEU A 249 4.58 -20.09 -6.03
N PHE A 250 5.88 -19.98 -6.34
CA PHE A 250 6.34 -19.72 -7.70
C PHE A 250 7.04 -20.92 -8.36
N GLU A 251 7.28 -22.01 -7.65
CA GLU A 251 7.70 -23.31 -8.19
C GLU A 251 8.81 -23.21 -9.26
N ASP A 252 8.47 -23.41 -10.53
CA ASP A 252 9.37 -23.37 -11.69
C ASP A 252 9.87 -21.96 -12.03
N LYS A 253 9.14 -20.91 -11.64
CA LYS A 253 9.45 -19.51 -11.94
C LYS A 253 10.21 -18.78 -10.83
N VAL A 254 10.76 -19.47 -9.83
CA VAL A 254 11.57 -18.84 -8.77
C VAL A 254 12.71 -17.98 -9.34
N LYS A 255 13.35 -18.42 -10.43
CA LYS A 255 14.41 -17.64 -11.09
C LYS A 255 13.87 -16.35 -11.71
N GLU A 256 12.73 -16.43 -12.40
CA GLU A 256 12.06 -15.27 -12.98
C GLU A 256 11.56 -14.31 -11.90
N PHE A 257 11.03 -14.84 -10.80
CA PHE A 257 10.63 -14.02 -9.66
C PHE A 257 11.81 -13.25 -9.08
N LYS A 258 12.99 -13.88 -8.91
CA LYS A 258 14.20 -13.19 -8.41
C LYS A 258 14.68 -12.07 -9.35
N GLU A 259 14.46 -12.21 -10.65
CA GLU A 259 14.73 -11.16 -11.63
C GLU A 259 13.72 -10.02 -11.51
N PHE A 260 12.42 -10.36 -11.43
CA PHE A 260 11.33 -9.42 -11.21
C PHE A 260 11.50 -8.64 -9.88
N ASP A 261 11.90 -9.30 -8.80
CA ASP A 261 12.07 -8.69 -7.48
C ASP A 261 13.11 -7.56 -7.50
N LYS A 262 14.18 -7.70 -8.30
CA LYS A 262 15.15 -6.61 -8.51
C LYS A 262 14.52 -5.41 -9.22
N LEU A 263 13.69 -5.67 -10.24
CA LEU A 263 12.95 -4.62 -10.92
C LEU A 263 11.93 -3.95 -9.98
N ALA A 264 11.22 -4.74 -9.18
CA ALA A 264 10.22 -4.24 -8.24
C ALA A 264 10.85 -3.34 -7.17
N LYS A 265 12.03 -3.70 -6.64
CA LYS A 265 12.82 -2.84 -5.76
C LYS A 265 13.17 -1.50 -6.41
N PHE A 266 13.63 -1.53 -7.66
CA PHE A 266 13.88 -0.31 -8.42
C PHE A 266 12.62 0.57 -8.56
N ILE A 267 11.47 -0.02 -8.91
CA ILE A 267 10.20 0.72 -9.08
C ILE A 267 9.76 1.35 -7.75
N ASN A 268 9.89 0.63 -6.64
CA ASN A 268 9.60 1.18 -5.32
C ASN A 268 10.54 2.31 -4.92
N GLU A 269 11.84 2.16 -5.17
CA GLU A 269 12.81 3.24 -4.93
C GLU A 269 12.50 4.48 -5.78
N GLU A 270 12.08 4.31 -7.04
CA GLU A 270 11.65 5.41 -7.89
C GLU A 270 10.40 6.10 -7.31
N ASN A 271 9.40 5.32 -6.88
CA ASN A 271 8.20 5.86 -6.22
C ASN A 271 8.55 6.64 -4.95
N VAL A 272 9.41 6.08 -4.08
CA VAL A 272 9.87 6.76 -2.86
C VAL A 272 10.54 8.10 -3.18
N LYS A 273 11.45 8.13 -4.15
CA LYS A 273 12.13 9.36 -4.58
C LYS A 273 11.15 10.37 -5.17
N TYR A 274 10.16 9.88 -5.91
CA TYR A 274 9.10 10.70 -6.49
C TYR A 274 8.23 11.36 -5.41
N LYS A 275 7.69 10.58 -4.46
CA LYS A 275 6.87 11.08 -3.34
C LYS A 275 7.67 11.99 -2.40
N LYS A 276 8.94 11.67 -2.14
CA LYS A 276 9.84 12.56 -1.39
C LYS A 276 9.96 13.94 -2.07
N LYS A 277 10.21 13.95 -3.39
CA LYS A 277 10.35 15.20 -4.16
C LYS A 277 9.05 16.02 -4.15
N PHE A 278 7.90 15.36 -4.18
CA PHE A 278 6.61 16.03 -4.01
C PHE A 278 6.52 16.79 -2.67
N LEU A 279 6.91 16.14 -1.56
CA LEU A 279 6.94 16.78 -0.23
C LEU A 279 7.94 17.94 -0.15
N GLU A 280 9.12 17.79 -0.75
CA GLU A 280 10.13 18.85 -0.86
C GLU A 280 9.58 20.07 -1.63
N ASN A 281 8.87 19.84 -2.73
CA ASN A 281 8.22 20.90 -3.50
C ASN A 281 7.13 21.61 -2.68
N ASN A 282 6.36 20.88 -1.87
CA ASN A 282 5.36 21.47 -0.97
C ASN A 282 6.03 22.39 0.08
N ILE A 283 7.20 22.01 0.60
CA ILE A 283 7.99 22.89 1.50
C ILE A 283 8.41 24.17 0.79
N ILE A 284 8.93 24.07 -0.43
CA ILE A 284 9.38 25.21 -1.22
C ILE A 284 8.20 26.15 -1.51
N LYS A 285 7.06 25.60 -1.92
CA LYS A 285 5.83 26.36 -2.19
C LYS A 285 5.36 27.12 -0.95
N ALA A 286 5.23 26.44 0.19
CA ALA A 286 4.81 27.06 1.44
C ALA A 286 5.76 28.18 1.90
N LYS A 287 7.08 28.00 1.76
CA LYS A 287 8.06 29.07 2.04
C LYS A 287 7.89 30.28 1.12
N ASN A 288 7.66 30.05 -0.17
CA ASN A 288 7.46 31.14 -1.14
C ASN A 288 6.17 31.90 -0.87
N GLU A 289 5.10 31.23 -0.45
CA GLU A 289 3.85 31.86 -0.03
C GLU A 289 4.06 32.74 1.20
N ILE A 290 4.73 32.24 2.23
CA ILE A 290 5.08 33.02 3.43
C ILE A 290 5.93 34.26 3.05
N ALA A 291 6.97 34.08 2.23
CA ALA A 291 7.82 35.19 1.80
C ALA A 291 7.04 36.24 0.99
N SER A 292 6.07 35.81 0.19
CA SER A 292 5.20 36.71 -0.58
C SER A 292 4.22 37.47 0.32
N LEU A 293 3.68 36.82 1.37
CA LEU A 293 2.89 37.49 2.39
C LEU A 293 3.71 38.60 3.04
N PHE A 294 4.91 38.32 3.54
CA PHE A 294 5.76 39.31 4.20
C PHE A 294 6.14 40.49 3.29
N LYS A 295 6.42 40.26 1.99
CA LYS A 295 6.70 41.34 1.03
C LYS A 295 5.54 42.31 0.83
N LYS A 296 4.29 41.87 1.04
CA LYS A 296 3.09 42.71 0.90
C LYS A 296 3.00 43.77 2.00
N TYR A 297 3.61 43.52 3.16
CA TYR A 297 3.57 44.42 4.31
C TYR A 297 4.76 45.37 4.30
N LYS A 298 4.51 46.63 3.95
CA LYS A 298 5.54 47.70 3.98
C LYS A 298 5.82 48.22 5.40
N LYS A 299 4.94 47.95 6.37
CA LYS A 299 5.06 48.36 7.77
C LYS A 299 5.03 47.14 8.67
N ILE A 300 6.08 46.95 9.47
CA ILE A 300 6.23 45.80 10.37
C ILE A 300 5.14 45.78 11.44
N ASP A 301 4.74 46.94 11.97
CA ASP A 301 3.75 46.99 13.07
C ASP A 301 2.38 46.44 12.65
N LYS A 302 1.91 46.78 11.44
CA LYS A 302 0.66 46.26 10.89
C LYS A 302 0.69 44.74 10.68
N LEU A 303 1.84 44.23 10.29
CA LEU A 303 2.05 42.79 10.12
C LEU A 303 2.05 42.07 11.46
N ILE A 304 2.65 42.68 12.50
CA ILE A 304 2.60 42.13 13.86
C ILE A 304 1.15 42.05 14.32
N GLU A 305 0.38 43.14 14.20
CA GLU A 305 -1.04 43.17 14.55
C GLU A 305 -1.83 42.04 13.86
N GLU A 306 -1.70 41.91 12.54
CA GLU A 306 -2.43 40.91 11.75
C GLU A 306 -1.98 39.45 11.97
N ILE A 307 -0.77 39.21 12.47
CA ILE A 307 -0.31 37.87 12.86
C ILE A 307 -0.76 37.53 14.29
N THR A 308 -0.74 38.51 15.19
CA THR A 308 -1.16 38.32 16.58
C THR A 308 -2.67 38.18 16.74
N ASP A 309 -3.44 38.70 15.78
CA ASP A 309 -4.87 38.46 15.68
C ASP A 309 -5.14 37.03 15.20
N THR A 310 -5.70 36.20 16.07
CA THR A 310 -6.03 34.80 15.76
C THR A 310 -7.23 34.64 14.84
N ASP A 311 -8.03 35.69 14.64
CA ASP A 311 -9.18 35.68 13.71
C ASP A 311 -8.79 36.24 12.32
N SER A 312 -7.52 36.62 12.15
CA SER A 312 -6.99 37.13 10.89
C SER A 312 -6.69 36.00 9.90
N GLN A 313 -7.20 36.15 8.67
CA GLN A 313 -6.91 35.25 7.55
C GLN A 313 -5.42 35.11 7.24
N ILE A 314 -4.59 36.09 7.62
CA ILE A 314 -3.13 36.02 7.44
C ILE A 314 -2.50 35.12 8.49
N SER A 315 -2.98 35.21 9.73
CA SER A 315 -2.57 34.33 10.82
C SER A 315 -2.86 32.87 10.43
N ASP A 316 -4.07 32.56 9.97
CA ASP A 316 -4.45 31.23 9.49
C ASP A 316 -3.55 30.71 8.37
N LYS A 317 -3.30 31.54 7.34
CA LYS A 317 -2.43 31.17 6.20
C LYS A 317 -0.99 30.93 6.63
N LEU A 318 -0.49 31.73 7.58
CA LEU A 318 0.85 31.57 8.13
C LEU A 318 0.94 30.27 8.93
N PHE A 319 0.01 30.03 9.85
CA PHE A 319 -0.06 28.80 10.65
C PHE A 319 -0.16 27.55 9.77
N TYR A 320 -1.02 27.59 8.77
CA TYR A 320 -1.18 26.50 7.80
C TYR A 320 0.12 26.20 7.05
N ASN A 321 0.78 27.22 6.48
CA ASN A 321 2.04 27.03 5.77
C ASN A 321 3.19 26.58 6.68
N VAL A 322 3.26 27.06 7.93
CA VAL A 322 4.23 26.58 8.92
C VAL A 322 3.96 25.11 9.27
N LYS A 323 2.70 24.70 9.41
CA LYS A 323 2.31 23.30 9.63
C LYS A 323 2.78 22.41 8.47
N ILE A 324 2.53 22.81 7.22
CA ILE A 324 3.01 22.11 6.01
C ILE A 324 4.53 21.94 6.05
N ILE A 325 5.27 23.03 6.29
CA ILE A 325 6.73 23.00 6.30
C ILE A 325 7.24 22.04 7.37
N LYS A 326 6.69 22.11 8.60
CA LYS A 326 7.12 21.27 9.71
C LYS A 326 6.82 19.79 9.45
N HIS A 327 5.60 19.48 9.02
CA HIS A 327 5.18 18.11 8.72
C HIS A 327 6.04 17.50 7.61
N ASN A 328 6.11 18.16 6.45
CA ASN A 328 6.81 17.62 5.29
C ASN A 328 8.32 17.47 5.54
N LYS A 329 8.95 18.37 6.30
CA LYS A 329 10.37 18.21 6.68
C LYS A 329 10.60 16.94 7.49
N VAL A 330 9.81 16.74 8.54
CA VAL A 330 9.92 15.55 9.39
C VAL A 330 9.66 14.27 8.59
N THR A 331 8.69 14.30 7.69
CA THR A 331 8.37 13.20 6.79
C THR A 331 9.52 12.90 5.84
N VAL A 332 10.10 13.92 5.19
CA VAL A 332 11.27 13.78 4.30
C VAL A 332 12.44 13.16 5.06
N ASP A 333 12.79 13.66 6.24
CA ASP A 333 13.88 13.13 7.07
C ASP A 333 13.67 11.65 7.40
N ARG A 334 12.41 11.25 7.69
CA ARG A 334 12.07 9.84 7.97
C ARG A 334 12.15 8.96 6.73
N ILE A 335 11.72 9.47 5.57
CA ILE A 335 11.85 8.76 4.30
C ILE A 335 13.33 8.51 3.98
N GLU A 336 14.18 9.52 4.12
CA GLU A 336 15.62 9.37 3.92
C GLU A 336 16.22 8.34 4.88
N LYS A 337 15.85 8.44 6.16
CA LYS A 337 16.39 7.53 7.19
C LYS A 337 15.95 6.08 7.03
N PHE A 338 14.72 5.83 6.58
CA PHE A 338 14.12 4.50 6.64
C PHE A 338 13.79 3.88 5.29
N ARG A 339 13.63 4.63 4.20
CA ARG A 339 13.16 4.10 2.90
C ARG A 339 14.20 4.18 1.80
N ILE A 340 15.18 5.06 1.93
CA ILE A 340 16.28 5.21 0.99
C ILE A 340 17.52 4.57 1.62
N GLU A 341 18.18 3.67 0.91
CA GLU A 341 19.48 3.10 1.27
C GLU A 341 20.60 3.70 0.40
#